data_AF-F0T1F8-F1
#
_entry.id   AF-F0T1F8-F1
#
_cell.length_a   1.000
_cell.length_b   1.000
_cell.length_c   1.000
_cell.angle_alpha   90.00
_cell.angle_beta   90.00
_cell.angle_gamma   90.00
#
_symmetry.space_group_name_H-M   'P 1'
#
loop_
_entity.id
_entity.type
_entity.pdbx_description
1 polymer ?
#
loop_
_entity_poly.entity_id
_entity_poly.type
_entity_poly.pdbx_seq_one_letter_code
_entity_poly.pdbx_strand_id
1 'polypeptide(L)'
;MYILERLFLISSLTIIFISVWFIPKEKRAQASFIFFTTQFFTWIMGLTVVELNWLEYPVREFYKANGTSFSFEYFSLPVITIFFILYYPSNKPYIIRLIYNLSFSLSITVIEHFIEKYTLVIKYLSWKWYWTSISVLIVFHLVMFIYKWFFKLNGSKDSLD
;
A
#
# COMPACT_ATOMS: atom_id res chain seq x y z
N MET A 1 -25.13 10.11 9.18
CA MET A 1 -25.18 9.87 7.72
C MET A 1 -23.77 10.10 7.18
N TYR A 2 -23.02 9.04 6.90
CA TYR A 2 -21.58 9.10 6.54
C TYR A 2 -21.38 9.33 5.03
N ILE A 3 -21.93 10.42 4.50
CA ILE A 3 -21.91 10.69 3.04
C ILE A 3 -20.49 11.02 2.58
N LEU A 4 -19.79 11.87 3.34
CA LEU A 4 -18.46 12.35 2.99
C LEU A 4 -17.44 11.21 2.98
N GLU A 5 -17.49 10.33 3.97
CA GLU A 5 -16.61 9.17 4.08
C GLU A 5 -16.89 8.16 2.96
N ARG A 6 -18.16 7.94 2.60
CA ARG A 6 -18.51 7.07 1.47
C ARG A 6 -18.03 7.64 0.14
N LEU A 7 -18.18 8.95 -0.07
CA LEU A 7 -17.64 9.63 -1.25
C LEU A 7 -16.11 9.50 -1.32
N PHE A 8 -15.43 9.61 -0.18
CA PHE A 8 -13.98 9.42 -0.09
C PHE A 8 -13.56 7.99 -0.47
N LEU A 9 -14.24 6.97 0.05
CA LEU A 9 -13.95 5.57 -0.28
C LEU A 9 -14.17 5.29 -1.78
N ILE A 10 -15.28 5.76 -2.35
CA ILE A 10 -15.60 5.58 -3.78
C ILE A 10 -14.60 6.32 -4.66
N SER A 11 -14.23 7.55 -4.31
CA SER A 11 -13.26 8.33 -5.09
C SER A 11 -11.87 7.69 -5.04
N SER A 12 -11.44 7.23 -3.85
CA SER A 12 -10.20 6.47 -3.68
C SER A 12 -10.17 5.23 -4.57
N LEU A 13 -11.21 4.39 -4.54
CA LEU A 13 -11.30 3.22 -5.41
C LEU A 13 -11.25 3.58 -6.89
N THR A 14 -11.98 4.63 -7.29
CA THR A 14 -12.01 5.08 -8.69
C THR A 14 -10.61 5.50 -9.15
N ILE A 15 -9.87 6.25 -8.33
CA ILE A 15 -8.49 6.65 -8.61
C ILE A 15 -7.61 5.42 -8.77
N ILE A 16 -7.74 4.43 -7.88
CA ILE A 16 -6.95 3.20 -7.92
C ILE A 16 -7.21 2.40 -9.21
N PHE A 17 -8.47 2.23 -9.60
CA PHE A 17 -8.83 1.55 -10.85
C PHE A 17 -8.29 2.29 -12.07
N ILE A 18 -8.33 3.62 -12.07
CA ILE A 18 -7.71 4.44 -13.12
C ILE A 18 -6.19 4.25 -13.12
N SER A 19 -5.53 4.21 -11.95
CA SER A 19 -4.09 3.98 -11.86
C SER A 19 -3.67 2.64 -12.46
N VAL A 20 -4.47 1.57 -12.31
CA VAL A 20 -4.19 0.25 -12.92
C VAL A 20 -4.11 0.34 -14.45
N TRP A 21 -4.84 1.26 -15.10
CA TRP A 21 -4.74 1.46 -16.55
C TRP A 21 -3.38 2.02 -17.01
N PHE A 22 -2.65 2.71 -16.13
CA PHE A 22 -1.31 3.23 -16.43
C PHE A 22 -0.20 2.17 -16.36
N ILE A 23 -0.52 0.93 -15.94
CA ILE A 23 0.45 -0.16 -15.88
C ILE A 23 0.73 -0.67 -17.31
N PRO A 24 2.01 -0.62 -17.77
CA PRO A 24 2.38 -1.11 -19.10
C PRO A 24 1.98 -2.57 -19.31
N LYS A 25 1.52 -2.92 -20.52
CA LYS A 25 1.01 -4.26 -20.83
C LYS A 25 2.07 -5.34 -20.59
N GLU A 26 3.33 -5.01 -20.86
CA GLU A 26 4.51 -5.85 -20.72
C GLU A 26 4.79 -6.21 -19.25
N LYS A 27 4.39 -5.33 -18.32
CA LYS A 27 4.60 -5.50 -16.88
C LYS A 27 3.37 -6.02 -16.14
N ARG A 28 2.28 -6.39 -16.82
CA ARG A 28 1.03 -6.84 -16.16
C ARG A 28 1.18 -8.11 -15.34
N ALA A 29 2.01 -9.06 -15.81
CA ALA A 29 2.29 -10.29 -15.06
C ALA A 29 3.03 -9.98 -13.74
N GLN A 30 4.05 -9.11 -13.81
CA GLN A 30 4.80 -8.61 -12.65
C GLN A 30 3.88 -7.85 -11.69
N ALA A 31 3.04 -6.95 -12.22
CA ALA A 31 2.07 -6.19 -11.44
C ALA A 31 1.07 -7.09 -10.72
N SER A 32 0.53 -8.12 -11.40
CA SER A 32 -0.41 -9.07 -10.80
C SER A 32 0.26 -9.87 -9.68
N PHE A 33 1.49 -10.32 -9.89
CA PHE A 33 2.27 -11.00 -8.86
C PHE A 33 2.49 -10.12 -7.62
N ILE A 34 2.92 -8.87 -7.84
CA ILE A 34 3.11 -7.89 -6.76
C ILE A 34 1.79 -7.64 -6.03
N PHE A 35 0.69 -7.43 -6.77
CA PHE A 35 -0.63 -7.18 -6.20
C PHE A 35 -1.05 -8.28 -5.22
N PHE A 36 -1.06 -9.54 -5.66
CA PHE A 36 -1.47 -10.66 -4.80
C PHE A 36 -0.51 -10.91 -3.64
N THR A 37 0.79 -10.74 -3.86
CA THR A 37 1.80 -10.89 -2.81
C THR A 37 1.62 -9.81 -1.74
N THR A 38 1.39 -8.56 -2.14
CA THR A 38 1.13 -7.47 -1.19
C THR A 38 -0.14 -7.75 -0.40
N GLN A 39 -1.24 -8.13 -1.07
CA GLN A 39 -2.53 -8.37 -0.44
C GLN A 39 -2.44 -9.43 0.68
N PHE A 40 -1.60 -10.46 0.50
CA PHE A 40 -1.36 -11.47 1.52
C PHE A 40 -0.79 -10.86 2.81
N PHE A 41 0.22 -9.99 2.70
CA PHE A 41 0.84 -9.37 3.88
C PHE A 41 -0.02 -8.27 4.50
N THR A 42 -0.62 -7.41 3.68
CA THR A 42 -1.43 -6.28 4.16
C THR A 42 -2.66 -6.77 4.90
N TRP A 43 -3.33 -7.81 4.39
CA TRP A 43 -4.47 -8.40 5.07
C TRP A 43 -4.12 -8.96 6.46
N ILE A 44 -3.03 -9.72 6.58
CA ILE A 44 -2.60 -10.29 7.87
C ILE A 44 -2.24 -9.17 8.86
N MET A 45 -1.48 -8.16 8.42
CA MET A 45 -1.10 -7.04 9.28
C MET A 45 -2.32 -6.22 9.70
N GLY A 46 -3.19 -5.86 8.75
CA GLY A 46 -4.39 -5.08 9.02
C GLY A 46 -5.29 -5.76 10.04
N LEU A 47 -5.56 -7.07 9.89
CA LEU A 47 -6.35 -7.82 10.86
C LEU A 47 -5.69 -7.83 12.24
N THR A 48 -4.39 -8.10 12.29
CA THR A 48 -3.64 -8.14 13.56
C THR A 48 -3.76 -6.81 14.32
N VAL A 49 -3.58 -5.67 13.63
CA VAL A 49 -3.63 -4.34 14.25
C VAL A 49 -5.05 -3.99 14.74
N VAL A 50 -6.09 -4.42 14.00
CA VAL A 50 -7.48 -4.24 14.41
C VAL A 50 -7.83 -5.13 15.62
N GLU A 51 -7.42 -6.40 15.61
CA GLU A 51 -7.65 -7.33 16.73
C GLU A 51 -6.97 -6.88 18.03
N LEU A 52 -5.78 -6.26 17.91
CA LEU A 52 -5.07 -5.66 19.04
C LEU A 52 -5.68 -4.32 19.51
N ASN A 53 -6.77 -3.86 18.88
CA ASN A 53 -7.42 -2.56 19.15
C ASN A 53 -6.47 -1.37 19.04
N TRP A 54 -5.46 -1.45 18.17
CA TRP A 54 -4.54 -0.34 17.93
C TRP A 54 -5.15 0.67 16.97
N LEU A 55 -5.96 0.18 16.03
CA LEU A 55 -6.58 0.93 14.95
C LEU A 55 -8.00 0.40 14.70
N GLU A 56 -8.93 1.30 14.39
CA GLU A 56 -10.31 0.96 14.05
C GLU A 56 -10.70 1.64 12.73
N TYR A 57 -11.56 0.98 11.93
CA TYR A 57 -12.17 1.57 10.75
C TYR A 57 -13.69 1.70 10.95
N PRO A 58 -14.18 2.81 11.55
CA PRO A 58 -15.60 3.00 11.86
C PRO A 58 -16.49 2.98 10.62
N VAL A 59 -16.03 3.63 9.54
CA VAL A 59 -16.69 3.59 8.22
C VAL A 59 -15.86 2.70 7.30
N ARG A 60 -16.31 1.47 7.11
CA ARG A 60 -15.64 0.47 6.27
C ARG A 60 -16.60 -0.32 5.39
N GLU A 61 -16.06 -0.90 4.33
CA GLU A 61 -16.73 -1.87 3.49
C GLU A 61 -16.86 -3.21 4.23
N PHE A 62 -17.96 -3.93 4.00
CA PHE A 62 -18.21 -5.26 4.59
C PHE A 62 -18.10 -5.32 6.13
N TYR A 63 -18.73 -4.37 6.84
CA TYR A 63 -18.66 -4.26 8.31
C TYR A 63 -18.92 -5.56 9.10
N LYS A 64 -19.69 -6.51 8.54
CA LYS A 64 -20.00 -7.81 9.15
C LYS A 64 -18.92 -8.87 8.94
N ALA A 65 -18.14 -8.78 7.86
CA ALA A 65 -17.22 -9.83 7.43
C ALA A 65 -15.76 -9.48 7.68
N ASN A 66 -15.41 -8.20 7.72
CA ASN A 66 -14.04 -7.75 7.93
C ASN A 66 -13.97 -6.58 8.93
N GLY A 67 -12.97 -6.63 9.82
CA GLY A 67 -12.67 -5.56 10.77
C GLY A 67 -11.86 -4.43 10.15
N THR A 68 -11.15 -4.69 9.05
CA THR A 68 -10.31 -3.70 8.35
C THR A 68 -11.05 -2.99 7.22
N SER A 69 -10.50 -1.88 6.71
CA SER A 69 -10.96 -1.32 5.44
C SER A 69 -10.51 -2.22 4.28
N PHE A 70 -11.49 -2.84 3.63
CA PHE A 70 -11.25 -3.71 2.49
C PHE A 70 -10.59 -2.93 1.33
N SER A 71 -11.10 -1.75 1.00
CA SER A 71 -10.57 -0.94 -0.11
C SER A 71 -9.11 -0.57 0.11
N PHE A 72 -8.75 -0.20 1.34
CA PHE A 72 -7.39 0.21 1.66
C PHE A 72 -6.40 -0.95 1.58
N GLU A 73 -6.69 -2.05 2.30
CA GLU A 73 -5.78 -3.18 2.45
C GLU A 73 -5.68 -4.05 1.18
N TYR A 74 -6.77 -4.17 0.42
CA TYR A 74 -6.86 -5.05 -0.74
C TYR A 74 -6.63 -4.34 -2.08
N PHE A 75 -6.78 -3.02 -2.16
CA PHE A 75 -6.59 -2.29 -3.41
C PHE A 75 -5.55 -1.17 -3.29
N SER A 76 -5.74 -0.23 -2.36
CA SER A 76 -4.86 0.95 -2.26
C SER A 76 -3.41 0.56 -2.06
N LEU A 77 -3.10 -0.21 -1.01
CA LEU A 77 -1.73 -0.60 -0.70
C LEU A 77 -1.11 -1.52 -1.78
N PRO A 78 -1.80 -2.57 -2.29
CA PRO A 78 -1.29 -3.36 -3.40
C PRO A 78 -0.94 -2.55 -4.65
N VAL A 79 -1.82 -1.62 -5.08
CA VAL A 79 -1.54 -0.81 -6.27
C VAL A 79 -0.41 0.18 -6.03
N ILE A 80 -0.33 0.83 -4.87
CA ILE A 80 0.81 1.69 -4.53
C ILE A 80 2.12 0.88 -4.54
N THR A 81 2.08 -0.36 -4.03
CA THR A 81 3.25 -1.25 -4.03
C THR A 81 3.69 -1.64 -5.43
N ILE A 82 2.75 -1.85 -6.36
CA ILE A 82 3.08 -2.08 -7.78
C ILE A 82 3.89 -0.92 -8.33
N PHE A 83 3.42 0.32 -8.15
CA PHE A 83 4.14 1.50 -8.64
C PHE A 83 5.50 1.65 -7.95
N PHE A 84 5.56 1.42 -6.64
CA PHE A 84 6.81 1.46 -5.88
C PHE A 84 7.86 0.48 -6.43
N ILE A 85 7.47 -0.78 -6.68
CA ILE A 85 8.41 -1.83 -7.13
C ILE A 85 8.77 -1.67 -8.60
N LEU A 86 7.79 -1.44 -9.49
CA LEU A 86 8.03 -1.38 -10.94
C LEU A 86 8.88 -0.18 -11.37
N TYR A 87 8.83 0.91 -10.60
CA TYR A 87 9.60 2.14 -10.85
C TYR A 87 10.73 2.34 -9.84
N TYR A 88 11.07 1.30 -9.06
CA TYR A 88 12.13 1.41 -8.08
C TYR A 88 13.49 1.69 -8.76
N PRO A 89 14.21 2.76 -8.36
CA PRO A 89 15.45 3.16 -9.01
C PRO A 89 16.63 2.28 -8.57
N SER A 90 16.66 1.01 -9.00
CA SER A 90 17.68 0.03 -8.60
C SER A 90 19.10 0.43 -9.01
N ASN A 91 19.24 1.13 -10.14
CA ASN A 91 20.53 1.54 -10.71
C ASN A 91 21.06 2.88 -10.16
N LYS A 92 20.35 3.50 -9.20
CA LYS A 92 20.71 4.80 -8.62
C LYS A 92 21.47 4.63 -7.29
N PRO A 93 22.27 5.64 -6.87
CA PRO A 93 22.98 5.60 -5.60
C PRO A 93 22.04 5.40 -4.42
N TYR A 94 22.58 4.87 -3.33
CA TYR A 94 21.85 4.56 -2.10
C TYR A 94 21.01 5.74 -1.59
N ILE A 95 21.52 6.96 -1.67
CA ILE A 95 20.81 8.18 -1.25
C ILE A 95 19.51 8.37 -2.04
N ILE A 96 19.53 8.19 -3.36
CA ILE A 96 18.31 8.32 -4.20
C ILE A 96 17.30 7.23 -3.86
N ARG A 97 17.77 6.01 -3.59
CA ARG A 97 16.91 4.91 -3.14
C ARG A 97 16.30 5.18 -1.77
N LEU A 98 17.05 5.79 -0.85
CA LEU A 98 16.55 6.19 0.46
C LEU A 98 15.51 7.29 0.34
N ILE A 99 15.77 8.33 -0.46
CA ILE A 99 14.80 9.40 -0.73
C ILE A 99 13.53 8.82 -1.33
N TYR A 100 13.63 7.93 -2.32
CA TYR A 100 12.48 7.26 -2.93
C TYR A 100 11.62 6.51 -1.91
N ASN A 101 12.25 5.74 -1.02
CA ASN A 101 11.54 5.05 0.08
C ASN A 101 10.84 6.02 1.02
N LEU A 102 11.56 7.05 1.46
CA LEU A 102 11.01 8.05 2.38
C LEU A 102 9.87 8.83 1.73
N SER A 103 9.98 9.19 0.45
CA SER A 103 8.91 9.88 -0.28
C SER A 103 7.62 9.06 -0.27
N PHE A 104 7.66 7.78 -0.63
CA PHE A 104 6.45 6.94 -0.61
C PHE A 104 5.89 6.76 0.81
N SER A 105 6.75 6.45 1.79
CA SER A 105 6.32 6.26 3.19
C SER A 105 5.70 7.53 3.77
N LEU A 106 6.32 8.69 3.54
CA LEU A 106 5.83 9.97 4.02
C LEU A 106 4.54 10.38 3.31
N SER A 107 4.43 10.19 2.00
CA SER A 107 3.19 10.48 1.27
C SER A 107 2.00 9.69 1.82
N ILE A 108 2.17 8.39 2.08
CA ILE A 108 1.12 7.56 2.69
C ILE A 108 0.78 8.06 4.08
N THR A 109 1.78 8.31 4.92
CA THR A 109 1.58 8.74 6.30
C THR A 109 0.88 10.11 6.39
N VAL A 110 1.24 11.05 5.51
CA VAL A 110 0.59 12.35 5.42
C VAL A 110 -0.87 12.17 5.00
N ILE A 111 -1.14 11.42 3.93
CA ILE A 111 -2.50 11.15 3.46
C ILE A 111 -3.34 10.50 4.57
N GLU A 112 -2.82 9.49 5.25
CA GLU A 112 -3.49 8.84 6.37
C GLU A 112 -3.77 9.79 7.53
N HIS A 113 -2.81 10.63 7.91
CA HIS A 113 -3.02 11.59 8.99
C HIS A 113 -4.11 12.62 8.66
N PHE A 114 -4.20 13.06 7.39
CA PHE A 114 -5.32 13.88 6.94
C PHE A 114 -6.65 13.10 6.99
N ILE A 115 -6.68 11.86 6.54
CA ILE A 115 -7.88 11.02 6.58
C ILE A 115 -8.35 10.84 8.02
N GLU A 116 -7.45 10.48 8.94
CA GLU A 116 -7.73 10.30 10.37
C GLU A 116 -8.30 11.57 11.01
N LYS A 117 -7.72 12.74 10.70
CA LYS A 117 -8.11 14.00 11.31
C LYS A 117 -9.45 14.54 10.81
N TYR A 118 -9.78 14.30 9.54
CA TYR A 118 -10.94 14.91 8.88
C TYR A 118 -12.08 13.93 8.58
N THR A 119 -11.87 12.62 8.76
CA THR A 119 -12.87 11.60 8.43
C THR A 119 -12.93 10.49 9.46
N LEU A 120 -14.04 9.76 9.50
CA LEU A 120 -14.20 8.57 10.34
C LEU A 120 -13.87 7.27 9.58
N VAL A 121 -13.08 7.36 8.50
CA VAL A 121 -12.62 6.19 7.75
C VAL A 121 -11.59 5.41 8.55
N ILE A 122 -10.69 6.11 9.24
CA ILE A 122 -9.62 5.53 10.06
C ILE A 122 -9.61 6.25 11.41
N LYS A 123 -9.51 5.49 12.50
CA LYS A 123 -9.38 6.02 13.85
C LYS A 123 -8.22 5.35 14.56
N TYR A 124 -7.23 6.13 14.98
CA TYR A 124 -6.13 5.64 15.79
C TYR A 124 -6.52 5.64 17.27
N LEU A 125 -6.38 4.47 17.92
CA LEU A 125 -6.65 4.31 19.35
C LEU A 125 -5.34 4.37 20.14
N SER A 126 -4.40 3.48 19.81
CA SER A 126 -3.04 3.44 20.35
C SER A 126 -1.97 3.43 19.25
N TRP A 127 -2.40 3.38 17.98
CA TRP A 127 -1.53 3.45 16.83
C TRP A 127 -0.96 4.86 16.65
N LYS A 128 0.32 4.94 16.30
CA LYS A 128 1.00 6.20 16.02
C LYS A 128 1.43 6.21 14.57
N TRP A 129 1.51 7.40 13.98
CA TRP A 129 1.85 7.61 12.56
C TRP A 129 3.12 6.87 12.10
N TYR A 130 4.13 6.73 12.97
CA TYR A 130 5.38 6.05 12.61
C TYR A 130 5.19 4.53 12.44
N TRP A 131 4.19 3.92 13.09
CA TRP A 131 3.88 2.50 12.91
C TRP A 131 3.35 2.20 11.51
N THR A 132 2.55 3.11 10.93
CA THR A 132 2.20 3.01 9.50
C THR A 132 3.46 3.06 8.64
N SER A 133 4.30 4.09 8.82
CA SER A 133 5.53 4.23 8.03
C SER A 133 6.40 2.97 8.09
N ILE A 134 6.60 2.40 9.28
CA ILE A 134 7.42 1.21 9.47
C ILE A 134 6.77 -0.02 8.80
N SER A 135 5.48 -0.27 9.04
CA SER A 135 4.77 -1.44 8.48
C SER A 135 4.74 -1.42 6.95
N VAL A 136 4.42 -0.27 6.35
CA VAL A 136 4.40 -0.09 4.89
C VAL A 136 5.79 -0.33 4.29
N LEU A 137 6.84 0.24 4.90
CA LEU A 137 8.21 0.01 4.43
C LEU A 137 8.61 -1.47 4.52
N ILE A 138 8.22 -2.16 5.60
CA ILE A 138 8.45 -3.61 5.75
C ILE A 138 7.75 -4.36 4.63
N VAL A 139 6.46 -4.10 4.38
CA VAL A 139 5.69 -4.73 3.29
C VAL A 139 6.36 -4.49 1.95
N PHE A 140 6.72 -3.24 1.63
CA PHE A 140 7.37 -2.91 0.36
C PHE A 140 8.67 -3.69 0.16
N HIS A 141 9.53 -3.78 1.17
CA HIS A 141 10.80 -4.48 1.05
C HIS A 141 10.62 -6.00 1.01
N LEU A 142 9.68 -6.57 1.78
CA LEU A 142 9.35 -7.99 1.71
C LEU A 142 8.82 -8.38 0.34
N VAL A 143 7.85 -7.63 -0.19
CA VAL A 143 7.29 -7.89 -1.52
C VAL A 143 8.36 -7.67 -2.59
N MET A 144 9.21 -6.65 -2.47
CA MET A 144 10.33 -6.43 -3.39
C MET A 144 11.33 -7.60 -3.37
N PHE A 145 11.65 -8.13 -2.19
CA PHE A 145 12.53 -9.30 -2.05
C PHE A 145 11.93 -10.53 -2.73
N ILE A 146 10.65 -10.83 -2.45
CA ILE A 146 9.93 -11.96 -3.05
C ILE A 146 9.81 -11.78 -4.57
N TYR A 147 9.49 -10.58 -5.03
CA TYR A 147 9.43 -10.22 -6.45
C TYR A 147 10.77 -10.48 -7.16
N LYS A 148 11.88 -9.97 -6.59
CA LYS A 148 13.21 -10.20 -7.17
C LYS A 148 13.60 -11.66 -7.17
N TRP A 149 13.28 -12.38 -6.10
CA TRP A 149 13.53 -13.81 -6.01
C TRP A 149 12.74 -14.61 -7.05
N PHE A 150 11.43 -14.35 -7.18
CA PHE A 150 10.54 -15.06 -8.09
C PHE A 150 10.91 -14.84 -9.57
N PHE A 151 11.20 -13.58 -9.94
CA PHE A 151 11.64 -13.24 -11.30
C PHE A 151 13.16 -13.37 -11.51
N LYS A 152 13.89 -13.88 -10.50
CA LYS A 152 15.35 -14.09 -10.53
C LYS A 152 16.14 -12.84 -10.96
N LEU A 153 15.71 -11.67 -10.49
CA LEU A 153 16.36 -10.38 -10.69
C LEU A 153 17.57 -10.26 -9.75
N ASN A 154 18.56 -11.13 -9.92
CA ASN A 154 19.77 -11.17 -9.11
C ASN A 154 20.83 -10.26 -9.73
N GLY A 155 21.00 -9.05 -9.18
CA GLY A 155 22.26 -8.30 -9.17
C GLY A 155 22.98 -8.02 -10.51
N SER A 156 22.40 -8.35 -11.67
CA SER A 156 22.95 -7.97 -12.96
C SER A 156 22.52 -6.53 -13.22
N LYS A 157 23.51 -5.63 -13.24
CA LYS A 157 23.50 -4.58 -14.26
C LYS A 157 23.08 -5.26 -15.57
N ASP A 158 22.12 -4.68 -16.26
CA ASP A 158 21.52 -5.15 -17.53
C ASP A 158 20.14 -5.81 -17.37
N SER A 159 19.12 -4.98 -17.51
CA SER A 159 18.08 -5.10 -18.53
C SER A 159 17.04 -4.00 -18.31
N LEU A 160 16.53 -3.42 -19.39
CA LEU A 160 15.70 -2.20 -19.51
C LEU A 160 16.54 -0.93 -19.80
N ASP A 161 17.33 -0.84 -20.87
CA ASP A 161 16.93 -0.84 -22.30
C ASP A 161 15.60 -1.51 -22.69
#